data_AF-A0A9D4L2W2-F1
#
_entry.id   AF-A0A9D4L2W2-F1
#
_cell.length_a   1.000
_cell.length_b   1.000
_cell.length_c   1.000
_cell.angle_alpha   90.00
_cell.angle_beta   90.00
_cell.angle_gamma   90.00
#
_symmetry.space_group_name_H-M   'P 1'
#
loop_
_entity.id
_entity.type
_entity.pdbx_description
1 polymer ?
#
loop_
_entity_poly.entity_id
_entity_poly.type
_entity_poly.pdbx_seq_one_letter_code
_entity_poly.pdbx_strand_id
1 'polypeptide(L)' 'MAKDAGFLKHKRITNHSVRKFLVQKLRNANIPPTETMAITGHKNVQSITNYSNISVEQQQK' A
#
# COMPACT_ATOMS: atom_id res chain seq x y z
N MET A 1 -8.83 -13.22 -10.13
CA MET A 1 -7.66 -12.41 -9.71
C MET A 1 -7.26 -12.71 -8.26
N ALA A 2 -7.97 -12.25 -7.22
CA ALA A 2 -7.57 -12.55 -5.83
C ALA A 2 -7.85 -14.00 -5.39
N LYS A 3 -9.03 -14.54 -5.75
CA LYS A 3 -9.41 -15.94 -5.47
C LYS A 3 -8.48 -16.97 -6.13
N ASP A 4 -7.98 -16.67 -7.32
CA ASP A 4 -7.14 -17.58 -8.11
C ASP A 4 -5.68 -17.56 -7.63
N ALA A 5 -5.29 -16.53 -6.88
CA ALA A 5 -3.97 -16.39 -6.26
C ALA A 5 -3.89 -16.98 -4.84
N GLY A 6 -4.92 -17.71 -4.38
CA GLY A 6 -4.94 -18.39 -3.08
C GLY A 6 -5.13 -17.45 -1.88
N PHE A 7 -5.54 -16.19 -2.09
CA PHE A 7 -5.84 -15.29 -0.97
C PHE A 7 -7.09 -15.79 -0.21
N LEU A 8 -7.00 -15.81 1.13
CA LEU A 8 -8.07 -16.27 2.02
C LEU A 8 -9.41 -15.59 1.66
N LYS A 9 -10.47 -16.39 1.49
CA LYS A 9 -11.83 -15.94 1.13
C LYS A 9 -12.39 -14.81 2.01
N HIS A 10 -11.80 -14.58 3.18
CA HIS A 10 -12.31 -13.70 4.23
C HIS A 10 -11.68 -12.29 4.17
N LYS A 11 -10.59 -12.09 3.40
CA LYS A 11 -9.99 -10.77 3.19
C LYS A 11 -10.39 -10.21 1.82
N ARG A 12 -11.11 -9.09 1.84
CA ARG A 12 -11.45 -8.34 0.63
C ARG A 12 -10.23 -7.57 0.12
N ILE A 13 -9.43 -8.22 -0.73
CA ILE A 13 -8.32 -7.56 -1.42
C ILE A 13 -8.89 -6.79 -2.60
N THR A 14 -8.69 -5.48 -2.57
CA THR A 14 -9.07 -4.56 -3.65
C THR A 14 -7.82 -3.93 -4.26
N ASN A 15 -7.96 -3.32 -5.42
CA ASN A 15 -6.87 -2.54 -6.04
C ASN A 15 -6.31 -1.48 -5.08
N HIS A 16 -7.19 -0.86 -4.29
CA HIS A 16 -6.78 0.10 -3.26
C HIS A 16 -5.92 -0.58 -2.17
N SER A 17 -6.28 -1.79 -1.74
CA SER A 17 -5.50 -2.58 -0.77
C SER A 17 -4.09 -2.87 -1.29
N VAL A 18 -3.96 -3.23 -2.57
CA VAL A 18 -2.65 -3.48 -3.21
C VAL A 18 -1.83 -2.20 -3.31
N ARG A 19 -2.45 -1.09 -3.75
CA ARG A 19 -1.77 0.21 -3.86
C ARG A 19 -1.26 0.69 -2.51
N LYS A 20 -2.06 0.52 -1.45
CA LYS A 20 -1.70 0.85 -0.07
C LYS A 20 -0.51 0.02 0.42
N PHE A 21 -0.54 -1.30 0.18
CA PHE A 21 0.58 -2.18 0.52
C PHE A 21 1.88 -1.79 -0.19
N LEU A 22 1.81 -1.47 -1.48
CA LEU A 22 2.97 -1.04 -2.25
C LEU A 22 3.57 0.28 -1.69
N VAL A 23 2.74 1.29 -1.42
CA VAL A 23 3.21 2.55 -0.82
C VAL A 23 3.93 2.32 0.51
N GLN A 24 3.38 1.45 1.37
CA GLN A 24 4.00 1.13 2.66
C GLN A 24 5.34 0.42 2.47
N LYS A 25 5.42 -0.54 1.55
CA LYS A 25 6.67 -1.26 1.28
C LYS A 25 7.77 -0.31 0.78
N LEU A 26 7.44 0.63 -0.11
CA LEU A 26 8.38 1.63 -0.62
C LEU A 26 8.85 2.58 0.50
N ARG A 27 7.94 3.01 1.38
CA ARG A 27 8.30 3.82 2.55
C ARG A 27 9.18 3.08 3.54
N ASN A 28 8.90 1.81 3.83
CA ASN A 28 9.71 0.97 4.72
C ASN A 28 11.12 0.73 4.15
N ALA A 29 11.26 0.77 2.82
CA ALA A 29 12.55 0.77 2.14
C ALA A 29 13.24 2.16 2.13
N ASN A 30 12.70 3.15 2.85
CA ASN A 30 13.18 4.54 2.92
C ASN A 30 13.25 5.25 1.55
N ILE A 31 12.39 4.86 0.59
CA ILE A 31 12.31 5.53 -0.71
C ILE A 31 11.65 6.90 -0.54
N PRO A 32 12.21 7.97 -1.12
CA PRO A 32 11.63 9.31 -1.05
C PRO A 32 10.15 9.35 -1.49
N PRO A 33 9.31 10.18 -0.85
CA PRO A 33 7.90 10.32 -1.23
C PRO A 33 7.68 10.76 -2.68
N THR A 34 8.62 11.52 -3.26
CA THR A 34 8.61 11.96 -4.65
C THR A 34 8.77 10.79 -5.63
N GLU A 35 9.72 9.90 -5.37
CA GLU A 35 9.91 8.67 -6.17
C GLU A 35 8.74 7.70 -5.98
N THR A 36 8.29 7.54 -4.74
CA THR A 36 7.10 6.73 -4.43
C THR A 36 5.89 7.26 -5.19
N MET A 37 5.73 8.58 -5.32
CA MET A 37 4.65 9.22 -6.07
C MET A 37 4.68 8.86 -7.56
N ALA A 38 5.86 8.91 -8.17
CA ALA A 38 6.06 8.52 -9.57
C ALA A 38 5.73 7.03 -9.80
N ILE A 39 6.25 6.14 -8.94
CA ILE A 39 6.03 4.69 -9.04
C ILE A 39 4.55 4.33 -8.86
N THR A 40 3.87 4.98 -7.92
CA THR A 40 2.49 4.63 -7.56
C THR A 40 1.45 5.36 -8.38
N GLY A 41 1.82 6.45 -9.07
CA GLY A 41 0.92 7.34 -9.81
C GLY A 41 0.05 8.22 -8.92
N HIS A 42 0.51 8.62 -7.74
CA HIS A 42 -0.23 9.59 -6.91
C HIS A 42 -0.07 10.99 -7.50
N LYS A 43 -1.14 11.80 -7.47
CA LYS A 43 -1.08 13.20 -7.89
C LYS A 43 -0.43 14.10 -6.82
N ASN A 44 -0.48 13.68 -5.56
CA ASN A 44 -0.08 14.51 -4.43
C ASN A 44 0.72 13.71 -3.38
N VAL A 45 1.87 14.26 -2.97
CA VAL A 45 2.73 13.74 -1.89
C VAL A 45 2.00 13.61 -0.55
N GLN A 46 1.06 14.49 -0.20
CA GLN A 46 0.32 14.36 1.07
C GLN A 46 -0.48 13.05 1.15
N SER A 47 -1.01 12.57 0.02
CA SER A 47 -1.71 11.29 -0.01
C SER A 47 -0.78 10.11 0.31
N ILE A 48 0.53 10.25 0.08
CA ILE A 48 1.57 9.26 0.40
C ILE A 48 1.99 9.39 1.87
N THR A 49 2.06 10.62 2.38
CA THR A 49 2.40 10.90 3.79
C THR A 49 1.36 10.31 4.74
N ASN A 50 0.08 10.35 4.40
CA ASN A 50 -0.99 9.79 5.22
C ASN A 50 -0.91 8.27 5.43
N TYR A 51 -0.12 7.54 4.63
CA TYR A 51 0.10 6.11 4.82
C TYR A 51 1.20 5.78 5.84
N SER A 52 1.82 6.78 6.49
CA SER A 52 2.90 6.59 7.48
C SER A 52 2.47 5.92 8.78
N ASN A 53 1.17 5.93 9.10
CA ASN A 53 0.66 5.58 10.44
C ASN A 53 0.06 4.19 10.58
N ILE A 54 0.20 3.32 9.59
CA ILE A 54 -0.40 1.98 9.67
C ILE A 54 0.73 1.00 9.95
N SER A 55 0.88 0.63 11.22
CA SER A 55 1.80 -0.43 11.63
C SER A 55 1.44 -1.73 10.91
N VAL A 56 2.43 -2.59 10.70
CA VAL A 56 2.23 -3.93 10.10
C VAL A 56 1.13 -4.71 10.86
N GLU A 57 0.99 -4.49 12.17
CA GLU A 57 -0.05 -5.06 13.01
C GLU A 57 -1.47 -4.59 12.65
N GLN A 58 -1.64 -3.31 12.28
CA GLN A 58 -2.92 -2.79 11.79
C GLN A 58 -3.28 -3.28 10.39
N GLN A 59 -2.30 -3.75 9.61
CA GLN A 59 -2.53 -4.34 8.29
C GLN A 59 -2.89 -5.84 8.35
N GLN A 60 -2.52 -6.51 9.46
CA GLN A 60 -2.82 -7.92 9.70
C GLN A 60 -4.20 -8.16 10.32
N LYS A 61 -4.76 -7.20 11.07
CA LYS A 61 -6.19 -7.17 11.43
C LYS A 61 -7.08 -7.06 10.18
#